data_AF-A0A7W1E739-F1
#
_entry.id   AF-A0A7W1E739-F1
#
_cell.length_a   1.000
_cell.length_b   1.000
_cell.length_c   1.000
_cell.angle_alpha   90.00
_cell.angle_beta   90.00
_cell.angle_gamma   90.00
#
_symmetry.space_group_name_H-M   'P 1'
#
loop_
_entity.id
_entity.type
_entity.pdbx_description
1 polymer ?
#
loop_
_entity_poly.entity_id
_entity_poly.type
_entity_poly.pdbx_seq_one_letter_code
_entity_poly.pdbx_strand_id
1 'polypeptide(L)' 'AEVDMNVVMASARSFVEVQGTGEHGTFDRNQLNLLLDLAVAGIRDLDAIQQTALDA' A
#
# COMPACT_ATOMS: atom_id res chain seq x y z
N ALA A 1 -5.78 -3.99 -14.30
CA ALA A 1 -6.60 -3.42 -13.22
C ALA A 1 -7.18 -2.11 -13.73
N GLU A 2 -8.37 -1.69 -13.29
CA GLU A 2 -8.95 -0.39 -13.72
C GLU A 2 -8.34 0.80 -12.97
N VAL A 3 -7.69 0.52 -11.85
CA VAL A 3 -7.09 1.47 -10.91
C VAL A 3 -5.69 0.97 -10.58
N ASP A 4 -4.71 1.85 -10.67
CA ASP A 4 -3.36 1.64 -10.17
C ASP A 4 -3.17 2.46 -8.89
N MET A 5 -2.43 1.91 -7.91
CA MET A 5 -2.17 2.60 -6.66
C MET A 5 -0.78 2.29 -6.11
N ASN A 6 -0.02 3.36 -5.87
CA ASN A 6 1.25 3.33 -5.17
C ASN A 6 1.07 3.84 -3.74
N VAL A 7 1.68 3.14 -2.78
CA VAL A 7 1.63 3.48 -1.35
C VAL A 7 3.02 3.41 -0.75
N VAL A 8 3.42 4.46 -0.04
CA VAL A 8 4.65 4.52 0.74
C VAL A 8 4.29 4.75 2.20
N MET A 9 4.91 3.97 3.09
CA MET A 9 4.71 4.10 4.53
C MET A 9 6.06 4.12 5.25
N ALA A 10 6.16 4.93 6.32
CA ALA A 10 7.35 4.93 7.17
C ALA A 10 7.31 3.78 8.19
N SER A 11 6.11 3.28 8.48
CA SER A 11 5.83 2.12 9.30
C SER A 11 4.41 1.66 8.98
N ALA A 12 4.00 0.47 9.41
CA ALA A 12 2.64 -0.04 9.25
C ALA A 12 1.50 0.86 9.82
N ARG A 13 1.83 1.97 10.48
CA ARG A 13 0.87 2.90 11.10
C ARG A 13 0.80 4.28 10.43
N SER A 14 1.74 4.62 9.55
CA SER A 14 1.85 5.99 9.02
C SER A 14 2.13 6.01 7.52
N PHE A 15 1.19 6.57 6.76
CA PHE A 15 1.35 6.84 5.34
C PHE A 15 2.29 8.03 5.13
N VAL A 16 3.23 7.86 4.21
CA VAL A 16 4.08 8.93 3.66
C VAL A 16 3.48 9.42 2.35
N GLU A 17 3.02 8.50 1.51
CA GLU A 17 2.41 8.80 0.22
C GLU A 17 1.31 7.79 -0.10
N VAL A 18 0.21 8.30 -0.66
CA VAL A 18 -0.84 7.51 -1.27
C VAL A 18 -1.17 8.17 -2.61
N GLN A 19 -0.94 7.45 -3.70
CA GLN A 19 -1.24 7.93 -5.05
C GLN A 19 -2.03 6.85 -5.78
N GLY A 20 -3.31 7.13 -6.03
CA GLY A 20 -4.19 6.28 -6.82
C GLY A 20 -4.53 6.96 -8.14
N THR A 21 -4.41 6.22 -9.24
CA THR A 21 -4.81 6.65 -10.58
C THR A 21 -5.87 5.70 -11.12
N GLY A 22 -7.05 6.22 -11.42
CA GLY A 22 -8.07 5.49 -12.17
C GLY A 22 -7.75 5.48 -13.66
N GLU A 23 -6.79 4.66 -14.08
CA GLU A 23 -6.29 4.67 -15.47
C GLU A 23 -7.38 4.32 -16.50
N HIS A 24 -8.33 3.44 -16.13
CA HIS A 24 -9.41 2.99 -17.01
C HIS A 24 -10.79 3.14 -16.36
N GLY A 25 -10.93 3.92 -15.29
CA GLY A 25 -12.18 4.08 -14.55
C GLY A 25 -12.07 5.01 -13.34
N THR A 26 -13.15 5.10 -12.56
CA THR A 26 -13.15 5.74 -11.24
C THR A 26 -13.21 4.68 -10.16
N PHE A 27 -12.77 5.01 -8.95
CA PHE A 27 -12.95 4.18 -7.78
C PHE A 27 -13.78 4.90 -6.73
N ASP A 28 -14.62 4.15 -6.04
CA ASP A 28 -15.36 4.67 -4.90
C ASP A 28 -14.52 4.60 -3.61
N ARG A 29 -15.10 5.11 -2.53
CA ARG A 29 -14.44 5.13 -1.22
C ARG A 29 -14.18 3.72 -0.66
N ASN A 30 -15.06 2.77 -0.94
CA ASN A 30 -14.92 1.40 -0.42
C ASN A 30 -13.77 0.67 -1.14
N GLN A 31 -13.67 0.85 -2.46
CA GLN A 31 -12.57 0.33 -3.25
C GLN A 31 -11.23 0.94 -2.84
N LEU A 32 -11.17 2.26 -2.61
CA LEU A 32 -9.97 2.90 -2.08
C LEU A 32 -9.56 2.30 -0.72
N ASN A 33 -10.49 2.16 0.22
CA ASN A 33 -10.20 1.58 1.53
C ASN A 33 -9.69 0.14 1.41
N LEU A 34 -10.30 -0.68 0.54
CA LEU A 34 -9.87 -2.06 0.31
C LEU A 34 -8.41 -2.10 -0.22
N LEU A 35 -8.09 -1.25 -1.18
CA LEU A 35 -6.73 -1.17 -1.72
C LEU A 35 -5.73 -0.71 -0.64
N LEU A 36 -6.13 0.23 0.24
CA LEU A 36 -5.29 0.70 1.34
C LEU A 36 -5.06 -0.40 2.40
N ASP A 37 -6.10 -1.17 2.73
CA ASP A 37 -5.98 -2.30 3.66
C ASP A 37 -5.01 -3.37 3.11
N LEU A 38 -5.10 -3.66 1.80
CA LEU A 38 -4.17 -4.57 1.12
C LEU A 38 -2.73 -4.03 1.14
N ALA A 39 -2.55 -2.74 0.86
CA ALA A 39 -1.23 -2.11 0.89
C ALA A 39 -0.61 -2.15 2.30
N VAL A 40 -1.38 -1.85 3.35
CA VAL A 40 -0.92 -1.92 4.75
C VAL A 40 -0.50 -3.34 5.12
N ALA A 41 -1.28 -4.35 4.73
CA ALA A 41 -0.93 -5.75 4.99
C ALA A 41 0.37 -6.14 4.27
N GLY A 42 0.49 -5.87 2.97
CA GLY A 42 1.70 -6.21 2.20
C GLY A 42 2.95 -5.48 2.68
N ILE A 43 2.82 -4.20 3.06
CA ILE A 43 3.95 -3.42 3.59
C ILE A 43 4.44 -3.99 4.94
N ARG A 44 3.54 -4.51 5.79
CA ARG A 44 3.95 -5.20 7.03
C ARG A 44 4.82 -6.42 6.75
N ASP A 45 4.45 -7.20 5.74
CA ASP A 45 5.20 -8.39 5.36
C ASP A 45 6.57 -8.00 4.78
N LEU A 46 6.61 -6.96 3.94
CA LEU A 46 7.87 -6.44 3.37
C LEU A 46 8.80 -5.90 4.44
N ASP A 47 8.28 -5.15 5.42
CA ASP A 47 9.07 -4.62 6.54
C ASP A 47 9.71 -5.75 7.35
N ALA A 48 8.95 -6.80 7.68
CA ALA A 48 9.48 -7.97 8.39
C ALA A 48 10.61 -8.68 7.61
N ILE A 49 10.47 -8.81 6.29
CA ILE A 49 11.50 -9.40 5.41
C ILE A 49 12.75 -8.50 5.38
N GLN A 50 12.58 -7.18 5.30
CA GLN A 50 13.69 -6.23 5.31
C GLN A 50 14.47 -6.26 6.61
N GLN A 51 13.80 -6.28 7.76
CA GLN A 51 14.48 -6.42 9.07
C GLN A 51 15.28 -7.72 9.13
N THR A 52 14.68 -8.84 8.72
CA THR A 52 15.36 -10.14 8.69
C THR A 52 16.61 -10.12 7.80
N ALA A 53 16.57 -9.42 6.67
CA ALA A 53 17.69 -9.31 5.74
C ALA A 53 18.82 -8.39 6.25
N LEU A 54 18.51 -7.40 7.07
CA LEU A 54 19.49 -6.48 7.67
C LEU A 54 20.16 -7.06 8.92
N ASP A 55 19.47 -7.95 9.62
CA ASP A 55 19.98 -8.67 10.81
C ASP A 55 20.87 -9.88 10.45
N ALA A 56 21.03 -10.20 9.16
CA ALA A 56 21.87 -11.31 8.63
C ALA A 56 23.25 -10.84 8.19
#